data_AF-A0A9D1U0N6-F1
#
_entry.id   AF-A0A9D1U0N6-F1
#
_cell.length_a   1.000
_cell.length_b   1.000
_cell.length_c   1.000
_cell.angle_alpha   90.00
_cell.angle_beta   90.00
_cell.angle_gamma   90.00
#
_symmetry.space_group_name_H-M   'P 1'
#
loop_
_entity.id
_entity.type
_entity.pdbx_description
1 polymer ?
#
loop_
_entity_poly.entity_id
_entity_poly.type
_entity_poly.pdbx_seq_one_letter_code
_entity_poly.pdbx_strand_id
1 'polypeptide(L)'
;MGKRNYTHVQELLPEIEAMLGSGKTQREVAEYFGFRDKYVVKSLVKRKRAKQRKREAGITIRPKGRPRKDAGPRDIVTEQAYEIHRLRMENELLRDFLRSTGRK
;
A
#
# COMPACT_ATOMS: atom_id res chain seq x y z
N MET A 1 -25.60 -18.45 -4.18
CA MET A 1 -24.33 -17.93 -4.75
C MET A 1 -23.24 -18.10 -3.71
N GLY A 2 -22.16 -18.82 -4.04
CA GLY A 2 -21.03 -18.99 -3.12
C GLY A 2 -20.45 -17.64 -2.71
N LYS A 3 -20.12 -17.48 -1.42
CA LYS A 3 -19.53 -16.24 -0.89
C LYS A 3 -18.29 -15.89 -1.73
N ARG A 4 -18.16 -14.63 -2.13
CA ARG A 4 -16.97 -14.16 -2.87
C ARG A 4 -15.75 -14.30 -1.95
N ASN A 5 -14.78 -15.12 -2.33
CA ASN A 5 -13.53 -15.40 -1.58
C ASN A 5 -12.69 -14.13 -1.26
N TYR A 6 -13.04 -12.98 -1.83
CA TYR A 6 -12.26 -11.74 -1.72
C TYR A 6 -12.74 -10.74 -0.67
N THR A 7 -13.95 -10.91 -0.13
CA THR A 7 -14.57 -9.89 0.74
C THR A 7 -13.88 -9.77 2.10
N HIS A 8 -13.35 -10.88 2.62
CA HIS A 8 -12.74 -10.97 3.95
C HIS A 8 -11.20 -11.14 3.92
N VAL A 9 -10.55 -10.94 2.77
CA VAL A 9 -9.09 -11.13 2.64
C VAL A 9 -8.29 -10.22 3.58
N GLN A 10 -8.89 -9.11 4.01
CA GLN A 10 -8.24 -8.20 4.95
C GLN A 10 -8.16 -8.77 6.38
N GLU A 11 -9.04 -9.70 6.74
CA GLU A 11 -8.99 -10.43 8.01
C GLU A 11 -7.83 -11.43 8.04
N LEU A 12 -7.44 -11.96 6.87
CA LEU A 12 -6.33 -12.89 6.70
C LEU A 12 -4.94 -12.20 6.71
N LEU A 13 -4.92 -10.87 6.83
CA LEU A 13 -3.67 -10.10 6.76
C LEU A 13 -2.61 -10.51 7.81
N PRO A 14 -2.96 -10.74 9.10
CA PRO A 14 -1.96 -11.15 10.09
C PRO A 14 -1.30 -12.48 9.75
N GLU A 15 -2.09 -13.46 9.29
CA GLU A 15 -1.62 -14.80 8.94
C GLU A 15 -0.75 -14.76 7.67
N ILE A 16 -1.17 -13.98 6.67
CA ILE A 16 -0.37 -13.73 5.46
C ILE A 16 0.98 -13.08 5.81
N GLU A 17 1.00 -12.13 6.75
CA GLU A 17 2.26 -11.51 7.19
C GLU A 17 3.18 -12.48 7.91
N ALA A 18 2.64 -13.36 8.76
CA ALA A 18 3.41 -14.41 9.41
C ALA A 18 4.04 -15.38 8.39
N MET A 19 3.27 -15.83 7.39
CA MET A 19 3.76 -16.72 6.34
C MET A 19 4.84 -16.05 5.47
N LEU A 20 4.67 -14.77 5.13
CA LEU A 20 5.70 -14.03 4.40
C LEU A 20 6.96 -13.83 5.26
N GLY A 21 6.80 -13.61 6.57
CA GLY A 21 7.90 -13.52 7.53
C GLY A 21 8.67 -14.84 7.69
N SER A 22 7.99 -15.98 7.54
CA SER A 22 8.61 -17.30 7.52
C SER A 22 9.28 -17.66 6.18
N GLY A 23 9.38 -16.72 5.24
CA GLY A 23 10.06 -16.91 3.96
C GLY A 23 9.17 -17.47 2.83
N LYS A 24 7.87 -17.67 3.03
CA LYS A 24 6.98 -18.16 1.96
C LYS A 24 6.80 -17.11 0.87
N THR A 25 6.67 -17.56 -0.36
CA THR A 25 6.37 -16.67 -1.50
C THR A 25 4.89 -16.28 -1.52
N GLN A 26 4.57 -15.15 -2.15
CA GLN A 26 3.17 -14.73 -2.33
C GLN A 26 2.33 -15.74 -3.12
N ARG A 27 2.97 -16.60 -3.91
CA ARG A 27 2.31 -17.66 -4.68
C ARG A 27 1.93 -18.83 -3.78
N GLU A 28 2.87 -19.30 -2.95
CA GLU A 28 2.60 -20.35 -1.96
C GLU A 28 1.53 -19.93 -0.95
N VAL A 29 1.55 -18.67 -0.53
CA VAL A 29 0.50 -18.11 0.34
C VAL A 29 -0.84 -18.10 -0.38
N ALA A 30 -0.88 -17.72 -1.66
CA ALA A 30 -2.12 -17.74 -2.43
C ALA A 30 -2.67 -19.15 -2.62
N GLU A 31 -1.81 -20.12 -2.88
CA GLU A 31 -2.17 -21.53 -3.00
C GLU A 31 -2.72 -22.08 -1.68
N TYR A 32 -2.07 -21.76 -0.54
CA TYR A 32 -2.53 -22.15 0.80
C TYR A 32 -3.95 -21.67 1.12
N PHE A 33 -4.28 -20.42 0.78
CA PHE A 33 -5.61 -19.84 1.01
C PHE A 33 -6.62 -20.14 -0.12
N GLY A 34 -6.22 -20.92 -1.14
CA GLY A 34 -7.09 -21.21 -2.28
C GLY A 34 -7.44 -19.98 -3.13
N PHE A 35 -6.60 -18.95 -3.13
CA PHE A 35 -6.76 -17.81 -4.01
C PHE A 35 -6.38 -18.20 -5.44
N ARG A 36 -7.17 -17.71 -6.40
CA ARG A 36 -6.92 -17.96 -7.83
C ARG A 36 -5.56 -17.40 -8.30
N ASP A 37 -5.07 -16.35 -7.64
CA ASP A 37 -3.87 -15.64 -8.08
C ASP A 37 -3.10 -15.02 -6.90
N LYS A 38 -1.76 -14.99 -7.01
CA LYS A 38 -0.85 -14.26 -6.11
C LYS A 38 -1.14 -12.77 -6.04
N TYR A 39 -1.76 -12.17 -7.07
CA TYR A 39 -2.08 -10.74 -7.08
C TYR A 39 -3.00 -10.31 -5.93
N VAL A 40 -3.79 -11.24 -5.39
CA VAL A 40 -4.64 -11.02 -4.22
C VAL A 40 -3.76 -10.67 -3.02
N VAL A 41 -2.77 -11.51 -2.72
CA VAL A 41 -1.76 -11.30 -1.66
C VAL A 41 -0.91 -10.08 -1.95
N LYS A 42 -0.41 -9.92 -3.19
CA LYS A 42 0.41 -8.77 -3.60
C LYS A 42 -0.29 -7.44 -3.36
N SER A 43 -1.55 -7.33 -3.76
CA SER A 43 -2.34 -6.10 -3.61
C SER A 43 -2.65 -5.79 -2.15
N LEU A 44 -2.91 -6.82 -1.34
CA LEU A 44 -3.13 -6.71 0.11
C LEU A 44 -1.90 -6.13 0.81
N VAL A 45 -0.73 -6.72 0.56
CA VAL A 45 0.54 -6.28 1.14
C VAL A 45 0.90 -4.87 0.68
N LYS A 46 0.71 -4.55 -0.61
CA LYS A 46 0.92 -3.19 -1.14
C LYS A 46 0.07 -2.16 -0.38
N ARG A 47 -1.20 -2.48 -0.12
CA ARG A 47 -2.11 -1.61 0.63
C ARG A 47 -1.67 -1.43 2.07
N LYS A 48 -1.22 -2.49 2.75
CA LYS A 48 -0.69 -2.41 4.12
C LYS A 48 0.54 -1.50 4.20
N ARG A 49 1.52 -1.71 3.32
CA ARG A 49 2.75 -0.88 3.25
C ARG A 49 2.43 0.58 2.94
N ALA A 50 1.47 0.85 2.07
CA ALA A 50 1.04 2.22 1.79
C ALA A 50 0.41 2.91 3.02
N LYS A 51 -0.42 2.19 3.78
CA LYS A 51 -0.97 2.70 5.05
C LYS A 51 0.12 2.93 6.09
N GLN A 52 1.08 2.02 6.18
CA GLN A 52 2.20 2.10 7.11
C GLN A 52 3.06 3.35 6.84
N ARG A 53 3.48 3.59 5.58
CA ARG A 53 4.23 4.80 5.21
C ARG A 53 3.51 6.10 5.53
N LYS A 54 2.18 6.14 5.39
CA LYS A 54 1.39 7.31 5.76
C LYS A 54 1.37 7.53 7.27
N ARG A 55 1.21 6.46 8.06
CA ARG A 55 1.28 6.55 9.53
C ARG A 55 2.65 7.02 10.00
N GLU A 56 3.72 6.47 9.43
CA GLU A 56 5.10 6.87 9.73
C GLU A 56 5.37 8.34 9.39
N ALA A 57 4.75 8.86 8.33
CA ALA A 57 4.79 10.26 7.97
C ALA A 57 3.85 11.16 8.80
N GLY A 58 3.22 10.64 9.86
CA GLY A 58 2.27 11.38 10.70
C GLY A 58 0.90 11.66 10.05
N ILE A 59 0.62 11.10 8.86
CA ILE A 59 -0.63 11.34 8.14
C ILE A 59 -1.73 10.41 8.68
N THR A 60 -2.83 11.01 9.13
CA THR A 60 -4.03 10.30 9.57
C THR A 60 -4.72 9.59 8.41
N ILE A 61 -4.88 8.27 8.50
CA ILE A 61 -5.58 7.49 7.46
C ILE A 61 -7.09 7.72 7.58
N ARG A 62 -7.69 8.25 6.51
CA ARG A 62 -9.15 8.44 6.45
C ARG A 62 -9.91 7.12 6.30
N PRO A 63 -11.13 7.03 6.86
CA PRO A 63 -12.04 5.95 6.55
C PRO A 63 -12.38 5.93 5.05
N LYS A 64 -12.68 4.74 4.53
CA LYS A 64 -13.09 4.60 3.12
C LYS A 64 -14.44 5.28 2.89
N GLY A 65 -14.61 5.87 1.71
CA GLY A 65 -15.87 6.48 1.29
C GLY A 65 -15.89 8.00 1.39
N ARG A 66 -17.08 8.57 1.24
CA ARG A 66 -17.29 10.03 1.34
C ARG A 66 -17.05 10.49 2.79
N PRO A 67 -16.38 11.63 3.01
CA PRO A 67 -16.33 12.25 4.32
C PRO A 67 -17.74 12.47 4.88
N ARG A 68 -17.90 12.29 6.19
CA ARG A 68 -19.14 12.65 6.89
C ARG A 68 -19.30 14.18 6.90
N LYS A 69 -20.54 14.65 7.07
CA LYS A 69 -20.87 16.08 7.14
C LYS A 69 -20.05 16.80 8.23
N ASP A 70 -19.90 16.16 9.39
CA ASP A 70 -19.23 16.73 10.57
C ASP A 70 -17.79 16.21 10.73
N ALA A 71 -17.14 15.83 9.62
CA ALA A 71 -15.74 15.43 9.66
C ALA A 71 -14.87 16.63 10.06
N GLY A 72 -13.95 16.42 11.01
CA GLY A 72 -13.01 17.45 11.42
C GLY A 72 -12.17 18.00 10.26
N PRO A 73 -11.59 19.20 10.43
CA PRO A 73 -10.80 19.86 9.39
C PRO A 73 -9.68 18.96 8.88
N ARG A 74 -9.42 19.01 7.57
CA ARG A 74 -8.28 18.33 6.99
C ARG A 74 -7.01 19.06 7.42
N ASP A 75 -6.00 18.30 7.84
CA ASP A 75 -4.63 18.83 7.91
C ASP A 75 -4.02 18.85 6.50
N ILE A 76 -4.49 19.82 5.71
CA ILE A 76 -4.15 19.94 4.28
C ILE A 76 -2.65 20.24 4.13
N VAL A 77 -2.09 21.01 5.05
CA VAL A 77 -0.69 21.46 4.98
C VAL A 77 0.26 20.28 5.14
N THR A 78 0.03 19.39 6.10
CA THR A 78 0.88 18.20 6.27
C THR A 78 0.71 17.20 5.13
N GLU A 79 -0.53 17.00 4.63
CA GLU A 79 -0.78 16.18 3.44
C GLU A 79 -0.02 16.70 2.21
N GLN A 80 -0.06 18.02 1.97
CA GLN A 80 0.64 18.66 0.86
C GLN A 80 2.16 18.60 1.02
N ALA A 81 2.70 18.85 2.22
CA ALA A 81 4.13 18.79 2.48
C ALA A 81 4.71 17.39 2.21
N TYR A 82 4.01 16.35 2.63
CA TYR A 82 4.38 14.97 2.32
C TYR A 82 4.37 14.67 0.82
N GLU A 83 3.33 15.13 0.10
CA GLU A 83 3.22 14.91 -1.34
C GLU A 83 4.36 15.63 -2.09
N ILE A 84 4.64 16.88 -1.72
CA ILE A 84 5.77 17.65 -2.27
C ILE A 84 7.09 16.91 -2.02
N HIS A 85 7.33 16.43 -0.81
CA HIS A 85 8.53 15.69 -0.47
C HIS A 85 8.66 14.40 -1.31
N ARG A 86 7.58 13.61 -1.44
CA ARG A 86 7.57 12.41 -2.28
C ARG A 86 7.88 12.72 -3.74
N LEU A 87 7.23 13.75 -4.29
CA LEU A 87 7.42 14.17 -5.68
C LEU A 87 8.83 14.71 -5.94
N ARG A 88 9.46 15.37 -4.95
CA ARG A 88 10.85 15.81 -5.06
C ARG A 88 11.81 14.64 -5.17
N MET A 89 11.69 13.63 -4.30
CA MET A 89 12.51 12.42 -4.37
C MET A 89 12.32 11.68 -5.70
N GLU A 90 11.09 11.60 -6.20
CA GLU A 90 10.80 10.96 -7.49
C GLU A 90 11.43 11.73 -8.67
N ASN A 91 11.33 13.06 -8.67
CA ASN A 91 11.99 13.89 -9.68
C ASN A 91 13.51 13.78 -9.64
N GLU A 92 14.10 13.72 -8.44
CA GLU A 92 15.53 13.53 -8.28
C GLU A 92 15.99 12.19 -8.88
N LEU A 93 15.31 11.10 -8.54
CA LEU A 93 15.60 9.78 -9.10
C LEU A 93 15.47 9.74 -10.62
N LEU A 94 14.45 10.40 -11.19
CA LEU A 94 14.28 10.51 -12.65
C LEU A 94 15.39 11.35 -13.30
N ARG A 95 15.83 12.44 -12.66
CA ARG A 95 16.96 13.24 -13.14
C ARG A 95 18.26 12.46 -13.12
N ASP A 96 18.51 11.70 -12.05
CA ASP A 96 19.70 10.85 -11.92
C ASP A 96 19.69 9.73 -12.96
N PHE A 97 18.53 9.10 -13.19
CA PHE A 97 18.35 8.12 -14.25
C PHE A 97 18.73 8.73 -15.61
N LEU A 98 18.14 9.88 -15.99
CA LEU A 98 18.45 10.55 -17.25
C LEU A 98 19.94 10.94 -17.38
N ARG A 99 20.57 11.39 -16.30
CA ARG A 99 22.01 11.68 -16.26
C ARG A 99 22.86 10.43 -16.49
N SER A 100 22.45 9.29 -15.92
CA SER A 100 23.16 8.02 -16.05
C SER A 100 23.01 7.39 -17.45
N THR A 101 21.83 7.51 -18.07
CA THR A 101 21.56 6.98 -19.41
C THR A 101 22.02 7.91 -20.52
N GLY A 102 22.24 9.19 -20.21
CA GLY A 102 22.61 10.25 -21.15
C GLY A 102 24.11 10.51 -21.30
N ARG A 103 24.99 9.67 -20.73
CA ARG A 103 26.45 9.76 -20.95
C ARG A 103 26.86 8.89 -22.14
N LYS A 104 27.15 9.54 -23.26
CA LYS A 104 28.26 9.18 -24.15
C LYS A 104 29.52 9.88 -23.65
#